data_AF-A0A835EQF6-F1
#
_entry.id   AF-A0A835EQF6-F1
#
_cell.length_a   1.000
_cell.length_b   1.000
_cell.length_c   1.000
_cell.angle_alpha   90.00
_cell.angle_beta   90.00
_cell.angle_gamma   90.00
#
_symmetry.space_group_name_H-M   'P 1'
#
loop_
_entity.id
_entity.type
_entity.pdbx_description
1 polymer ?
#
loop_
_entity_poly.entity_id
_entity_poly.type
_entity_poly.pdbx_seq_one_letter_code
_entity_poly.pdbx_strand_id
1 'polypeptide(L)'
;MGNTEFNIVPAPSHPNSFGWTNVMDWDVHDAPEIRAAVVARMQGVGISTRKNNLLCYLQTWLRFKGSTISMQGPLGPANIGDEGHWAVVGGTGEFVHAQGSCSYKRTHTVSGGGMINELHIRVMCLIFPKPVPVKKLGPWGGNGGAPYEINDGELPRRLESLTIYGNDFIQTIAFSYTDQVGQNRTVGPWGGDAGKFKHTPIQFGPLEYVKEIYGTTGSYG
;
A
#
# COMPACT_ATOMS: atom_id res chain seq x y z
N MET A 1 8.74 -27.04 -32.07
CA MET A 1 7.90 -26.85 -33.27
C MET A 1 7.87 -25.38 -33.57
N GLY A 2 8.43 -24.97 -34.71
CA GLY A 2 8.42 -23.58 -35.14
C GLY A 2 7.02 -23.15 -35.58
N ASN A 3 6.61 -21.99 -35.08
CA ASN A 3 5.89 -20.93 -35.78
C ASN A 3 6.07 -19.67 -34.91
N THR A 4 7.06 -18.86 -35.28
CA THR A 4 7.25 -17.49 -34.78
C THR A 4 6.02 -16.65 -35.13
N GLU A 5 5.59 -15.84 -34.17
CA GLU A 5 4.43 -14.94 -34.20
C GLU A 5 4.10 -14.32 -35.57
N PHE A 6 2.80 -14.16 -35.83
CA PHE A 6 2.27 -13.49 -37.01
C PHE A 6 1.55 -12.20 -36.65
N ASN A 7 1.68 -11.24 -37.56
CA ASN A 7 1.38 -9.82 -37.42
C ASN A 7 -0.09 -9.47 -37.13
N ILE A 8 -0.23 -8.33 -36.47
CA ILE A 8 -1.40 -7.48 -36.29
C ILE A 8 -2.07 -7.25 -37.65
N VAL A 9 -3.34 -7.62 -37.79
CA VAL A 9 -4.12 -7.46 -39.03
C VAL A 9 -4.97 -6.17 -38.95
N PRO A 10 -4.57 -5.10 -39.65
CA PRO A 10 -5.47 -4.00 -39.99
C PRO A 10 -6.20 -4.38 -41.30
N ALA A 11 -7.30 -5.15 -41.24
CA ALA A 11 -8.03 -5.52 -42.47
C ALA A 11 -9.56 -5.48 -42.31
N PRO A 12 -10.28 -5.03 -43.36
CA PRO A 12 -11.70 -4.68 -43.28
C PRO A 12 -12.60 -5.92 -43.14
N SER A 13 -13.81 -5.68 -42.62
CA SER A 13 -15.00 -6.54 -42.70
C SER A 13 -15.12 -7.75 -41.76
N HIS A 14 -14.30 -7.88 -40.71
CA HIS A 14 -14.66 -8.84 -39.67
C HIS A 14 -15.85 -8.33 -38.83
N PRO A 15 -16.86 -9.19 -38.56
CA PRO A 15 -17.98 -8.82 -37.71
C PRO A 15 -17.50 -8.31 -36.34
N ASN A 16 -18.19 -7.30 -35.81
CA ASN A 16 -17.94 -6.75 -34.48
C ASN A 16 -16.50 -6.25 -34.27
N SER A 17 -15.86 -5.77 -35.33
CA SER A 17 -14.52 -5.16 -35.28
C SER A 17 -13.43 -6.11 -34.77
N PHE A 18 -13.62 -7.42 -34.87
CA PHE A 18 -12.67 -8.42 -34.34
C PHE A 18 -11.22 -8.16 -34.81
N GLY A 19 -10.28 -8.11 -33.86
CA GLY A 19 -8.87 -7.80 -34.08
C GLY A 19 -8.53 -6.31 -34.07
N TRP A 20 -9.52 -5.41 -34.12
CA TRP A 20 -9.28 -3.96 -34.06
C TRP A 20 -8.71 -3.59 -32.70
N THR A 21 -7.51 -2.99 -32.72
CA THR A 21 -6.81 -2.46 -31.54
C THR A 21 -6.90 -0.94 -31.48
N ASN A 22 -7.16 -0.39 -30.30
CA ASN A 22 -7.20 1.03 -30.01
C ASN A 22 -6.22 1.36 -28.88
N VAL A 23 -5.51 2.48 -29.01
CA VAL A 23 -4.74 3.09 -27.91
C VAL A 23 -5.59 4.21 -27.32
N MET A 24 -5.63 4.29 -25.99
CA MET A 24 -6.52 5.17 -25.27
C MET A 24 -5.73 6.09 -24.34
N ASP A 25 -6.12 7.37 -24.30
CA ASP A 25 -5.75 8.36 -23.29
C ASP A 25 -7.03 9.11 -22.93
N TRP A 26 -7.71 8.67 -21.88
CA TRP A 26 -8.99 9.22 -21.44
C TRP A 26 -8.79 10.07 -20.19
N ASP A 27 -9.38 11.27 -20.20
CA ASP A 27 -9.49 12.10 -19.01
C ASP A 27 -10.46 11.46 -18.02
N VAL A 28 -10.10 11.51 -16.74
CA VAL A 28 -10.96 11.10 -15.62
C VAL A 28 -11.31 12.34 -14.84
N HIS A 29 -12.61 12.61 -14.76
CA HIS A 29 -13.17 13.78 -14.10
C HIS A 29 -13.73 13.42 -12.72
N ASP A 30 -13.78 14.39 -11.82
CA ASP A 30 -14.40 14.25 -10.49
C ASP A 30 -15.93 14.31 -10.50
N ALA A 31 -16.53 14.69 -11.63
CA ALA A 31 -17.97 14.76 -11.83
C ALA A 31 -18.33 14.57 -13.32
N PRO A 32 -19.59 14.24 -13.67
CA PRO A 32 -19.97 13.91 -15.04
C PRO A 32 -20.16 15.14 -15.96
N GLU A 33 -20.13 16.36 -15.43
CA GLU A 33 -20.34 17.57 -16.23
C GLU A 33 -19.15 17.91 -17.12
N ILE A 34 -19.43 18.57 -18.26
CA ILE A 34 -18.42 18.93 -19.28
C ILE A 34 -17.31 19.89 -18.77
N ARG A 35 -17.49 20.51 -17.61
CA ARG A 35 -16.52 21.43 -16.97
C ARG A 35 -15.87 20.85 -15.71
N ALA A 36 -16.16 19.59 -15.37
CA ALA A 36 -15.59 18.93 -14.21
C ALA A 36 -14.06 18.85 -14.33
N ALA A 37 -13.37 18.90 -13.19
CA ALA A 37 -11.91 18.96 -13.19
C ALA A 37 -11.32 17.60 -13.57
N VAL A 38 -10.28 17.60 -14.41
CA VAL A 38 -9.51 16.38 -14.69
C VAL A 38 -8.67 16.05 -13.45
N VAL A 39 -8.95 14.92 -12.82
CA VAL A 39 -8.25 14.47 -11.60
C VAL A 39 -7.24 13.35 -11.86
N ALA A 40 -7.37 12.66 -13.00
CA ALA A 40 -6.48 11.59 -13.41
C ALA A 40 -6.54 11.38 -14.92
N ARG A 41 -5.63 10.55 -15.45
CA ARG A 41 -5.72 10.02 -16.81
C ARG A 41 -5.75 8.51 -16.80
N MET A 42 -6.63 7.92 -17.61
CA MET A 42 -6.69 6.49 -17.84
C MET A 42 -6.15 6.18 -19.24
N GLN A 43 -5.00 5.53 -19.26
CA GLN A 43 -4.25 5.23 -20.48
C GLN A 43 -4.22 3.73 -20.72
N GLY A 44 -4.19 3.29 -21.96
CA GLY A 44 -4.19 1.85 -22.20
C GLY A 44 -4.30 1.43 -23.64
N VAL A 45 -4.53 0.13 -23.79
CA VAL A 45 -4.81 -0.52 -25.06
C VAL A 45 -6.07 -1.37 -24.92
N GLY A 46 -6.87 -1.35 -25.97
CA GLY A 46 -8.04 -2.20 -26.11
C GLY A 46 -7.97 -3.01 -27.40
N ILE A 47 -8.39 -4.26 -27.37
CA ILE A 47 -8.53 -5.09 -28.57
C ILE A 47 -9.91 -5.74 -28.63
N SER A 48 -10.56 -5.67 -29.79
CA SER A 48 -11.83 -6.36 -30.02
C SER A 48 -11.59 -7.86 -30.15
N THR A 49 -12.11 -8.65 -29.21
CA THR A 49 -11.76 -10.09 -29.05
C THR A 49 -12.89 -11.05 -29.43
N ARG A 50 -14.06 -10.54 -29.83
CA ARG A 50 -15.22 -11.40 -30.16
C ARG A 50 -15.77 -11.13 -31.55
N LYS A 51 -16.14 -12.21 -32.25
CA LYS A 51 -16.81 -12.16 -33.56
C LYS A 51 -18.34 -12.16 -33.47
N ASN A 52 -18.91 -12.71 -32.39
CA ASN A 52 -20.36 -12.89 -32.27
C ASN A 52 -21.08 -11.66 -31.69
N ASN A 53 -20.37 -10.86 -30.89
CA ASN A 53 -20.84 -9.59 -30.37
C ASN A 53 -19.65 -8.66 -30.13
N LEU A 54 -19.90 -7.34 -30.08
CA LEU A 54 -18.87 -6.36 -29.79
C LEU A 54 -18.38 -6.51 -28.34
N LEU A 55 -17.11 -6.86 -28.18
CA LEU A 55 -16.42 -6.89 -26.88
C LEU A 55 -14.96 -6.52 -27.07
N CYS A 56 -14.55 -5.45 -26.39
CA CYS A 56 -13.16 -5.04 -26.33
C CYS A 56 -12.54 -5.54 -25.02
N TYR A 57 -11.39 -6.21 -25.07
CA TYR A 57 -10.59 -6.46 -23.87
C TYR A 57 -9.65 -5.29 -23.66
N LEU A 58 -9.65 -4.73 -22.45
CA LEU A 58 -8.84 -3.58 -22.10
C LEU A 58 -7.72 -3.97 -21.13
N GLN A 59 -6.56 -3.36 -21.32
CA GLN A 59 -5.54 -3.21 -20.30
C GLN A 59 -5.25 -1.72 -20.13
N THR A 60 -5.41 -1.22 -18.91
CA THR A 60 -5.38 0.22 -18.61
C THR A 60 -4.56 0.54 -17.36
N TRP A 61 -4.07 1.76 -17.30
CA TRP A 61 -3.38 2.36 -16.18
C TRP A 61 -4.06 3.69 -15.84
N LEU A 62 -4.60 3.78 -14.64
CA LEU A 62 -5.05 5.04 -14.06
C LEU A 62 -3.86 5.73 -13.41
N ARG A 63 -3.50 6.93 -13.86
CA ARG A 63 -2.42 7.75 -13.30
C ARG A 63 -2.98 8.81 -12.37
N PHE A 64 -2.56 8.78 -11.12
CA PHE A 64 -3.04 9.70 -10.08
C PHE A 64 -1.88 10.12 -9.17
N LYS A 65 -1.57 11.42 -9.13
CA LYS A 65 -0.54 12.05 -8.27
C LYS A 65 0.82 11.32 -8.27
N GLY A 66 1.26 10.81 -9.43
CA GLY A 66 2.53 10.08 -9.57
C GLY A 66 2.46 8.58 -9.25
N SER A 67 1.34 8.10 -8.69
CA SER A 67 1.02 6.68 -8.51
C SER A 67 0.20 6.14 -9.69
N THR A 68 0.16 4.82 -9.85
CA THR A 68 -0.66 4.18 -10.89
C THR A 68 -1.46 2.99 -10.37
N ILE A 69 -2.64 2.75 -10.94
CA ILE A 69 -3.44 1.54 -10.74
C ILE A 69 -3.60 0.84 -12.09
N SER A 70 -3.19 -0.43 -12.17
CA SER A 70 -3.33 -1.26 -13.37
C SER A 70 -4.62 -2.05 -13.33
N MET A 71 -5.44 -1.94 -14.38
CA MET A 71 -6.75 -2.59 -14.47
C MET A 71 -6.94 -3.28 -15.82
N GLN A 72 -7.63 -4.42 -15.81
CA GLN A 72 -7.91 -5.17 -17.03
C GLN A 72 -9.29 -5.81 -17.03
N GLY A 73 -9.92 -5.90 -18.20
CA GLY A 73 -11.19 -6.58 -18.33
C GLY A 73 -11.96 -6.24 -19.60
N PRO A 74 -13.15 -6.84 -19.75
CA PRO A 74 -14.00 -6.60 -20.89
C PRO A 74 -14.67 -5.22 -20.83
N LEU A 75 -14.80 -4.57 -21.98
CA LEU A 75 -15.67 -3.44 -22.24
C LEU A 75 -16.69 -3.87 -23.30
N GLY A 76 -17.93 -4.02 -22.85
CA GLY A 76 -19.07 -4.43 -23.67
C GLY A 76 -19.57 -3.33 -24.61
N PRO A 77 -20.72 -3.56 -25.27
CA PRO A 77 -21.34 -2.58 -26.16
C PRO A 77 -21.57 -1.21 -25.49
N ALA A 78 -21.83 -0.21 -26.32
CA ALA A 78 -21.82 1.20 -25.93
C ALA A 78 -23.23 1.76 -25.70
N ASN A 79 -24.12 1.04 -25.00
CA ASN A 79 -25.44 1.55 -24.66
C ASN A 79 -25.45 2.20 -23.27
N ILE A 80 -26.33 3.19 -23.09
CA ILE A 80 -26.57 3.77 -21.77
C ILE A 80 -27.16 2.69 -20.86
N GLY A 81 -26.66 2.61 -19.63
CA GLY A 81 -27.06 1.61 -18.65
C GLY A 81 -26.24 0.31 -18.70
N ASP A 82 -25.41 0.10 -19.72
CA ASP A 82 -24.50 -1.06 -19.73
C ASP A 82 -23.46 -0.94 -18.61
N GLU A 83 -23.23 -2.05 -17.92
CA GLU A 83 -22.33 -2.16 -16.77
C GLU A 83 -21.30 -3.28 -16.99
N GLY A 84 -20.21 -3.24 -16.22
CA GLY A 84 -19.21 -4.30 -16.26
C GLY A 84 -18.16 -4.16 -15.17
N HIS A 85 -17.27 -5.14 -15.11
CA HIS A 85 -16.22 -5.23 -14.09
C HIS A 85 -14.85 -5.49 -14.72
N TRP A 86 -13.85 -4.81 -14.17
CA TRP A 86 -12.43 -4.99 -14.44
C TRP A 86 -11.73 -5.45 -13.16
N ALA A 87 -10.72 -6.29 -13.32
CA ALA A 87 -9.82 -6.65 -12.23
C ALA A 87 -8.78 -5.56 -12.06
N VAL A 88 -8.54 -5.12 -10.82
CA VAL A 88 -7.33 -4.37 -10.47
C VAL A 88 -6.25 -5.39 -10.15
N VAL A 89 -5.18 -5.37 -10.96
CA VAL A 89 -4.13 -6.41 -10.94
C VAL A 89 -2.81 -5.93 -10.35
N GLY A 90 -2.69 -4.63 -10.06
CA GLY A 90 -1.48 -4.06 -9.49
C GLY A 90 -1.52 -2.55 -9.45
N GLY A 91 -0.43 -1.97 -8.98
CA GLY A 91 -0.20 -0.54 -8.98
C GLY A 91 1.22 -0.17 -8.60
N THR A 92 1.52 1.11 -8.67
CA THR A 92 2.83 1.69 -8.32
C THR A 92 2.65 2.84 -7.33
N GLY A 93 3.76 3.26 -6.70
CA GLY A 93 3.73 4.34 -5.72
C GLY A 93 2.92 3.94 -4.49
N GLU A 94 1.92 4.75 -4.15
CA GLU A 94 1.01 4.49 -3.02
C GLU A 94 0.12 3.26 -3.25
N PHE A 95 -0.03 2.81 -4.49
CA PHE A 95 -0.83 1.64 -4.87
C PHE A 95 0.02 0.39 -5.13
N VAL A 96 1.23 0.34 -4.58
CA VAL A 96 2.06 -0.87 -4.69
C VAL A 96 1.31 -2.08 -4.11
N HIS A 97 1.34 -3.21 -4.83
CA HIS A 97 0.58 -4.42 -4.50
C HIS A 97 -0.95 -4.23 -4.45
N ALA A 98 -1.49 -3.21 -5.13
CA ALA A 98 -2.94 -3.03 -5.21
C ALA A 98 -3.61 -4.24 -5.86
N GLN A 99 -4.64 -4.78 -5.21
CA GLN A 99 -5.54 -5.80 -5.74
C GLN A 99 -6.98 -5.39 -5.47
N GLY A 100 -7.89 -5.72 -6.39
CA GLY A 100 -9.30 -5.37 -6.22
C GLY A 100 -10.09 -5.38 -7.52
N SER A 101 -11.08 -4.50 -7.62
CA SER A 101 -11.96 -4.40 -8.77
C SER A 101 -12.33 -2.97 -9.10
N CYS A 102 -12.63 -2.75 -10.38
CA CYS A 102 -13.23 -1.53 -10.88
C CYS A 102 -14.52 -1.92 -11.60
N SER A 103 -15.67 -1.40 -11.17
CA SER A 103 -16.90 -1.50 -11.97
C SER A 103 -17.10 -0.23 -12.79
N TYR A 104 -17.67 -0.37 -13.98
CA TYR A 104 -18.09 0.77 -14.79
C TYR A 104 -19.59 0.73 -15.05
N LYS A 105 -20.18 1.91 -15.21
CA LYS A 105 -21.55 2.11 -15.72
C LYS A 105 -21.54 3.20 -16.79
N ARG A 106 -22.16 2.92 -17.95
CA ARG A 106 -22.31 3.90 -19.03
C ARG A 106 -23.49 4.83 -18.73
N THR A 107 -23.21 6.10 -18.45
CA THR A 107 -24.24 7.03 -17.93
C THR A 107 -24.72 8.04 -18.97
N HIS A 108 -23.84 8.51 -19.86
CA HIS A 108 -24.17 9.56 -20.82
C HIS A 108 -23.55 9.30 -22.19
N THR A 109 -24.24 9.73 -23.24
CA THR A 109 -23.70 9.88 -24.59
C THR A 109 -23.07 11.26 -24.76
N VAL A 110 -21.95 11.32 -25.46
CA VAL A 110 -21.27 12.57 -25.83
C VAL A 110 -21.50 12.81 -27.32
N SER A 111 -21.67 14.09 -27.70
CA SER A 111 -21.73 14.49 -29.11
C SER A 111 -20.51 13.93 -29.87
N GLY A 112 -20.75 13.17 -30.94
CA GLY A 112 -19.68 12.48 -31.69
C GLY A 112 -19.54 10.98 -31.38
N GLY A 113 -20.45 10.39 -30.60
CA GLY A 113 -20.52 8.94 -30.38
C GLY A 113 -19.65 8.41 -29.23
N GLY A 114 -19.07 9.30 -28.42
CA GLY A 114 -18.39 8.94 -27.18
C GLY A 114 -19.38 8.59 -26.06
N MET A 115 -18.91 7.87 -25.05
CA MET A 115 -19.70 7.53 -23.86
C MET A 115 -18.94 7.91 -22.60
N ILE A 116 -19.66 8.44 -21.62
CA ILE A 116 -19.13 8.64 -20.27
C ILE A 116 -19.34 7.36 -19.47
N ASN A 117 -18.24 6.84 -18.92
CA ASN A 117 -18.25 5.72 -17.98
C ASN A 117 -18.05 6.26 -16.57
N GLU A 118 -19.01 6.05 -15.69
CA GLU A 118 -18.81 6.21 -14.26
C GLU A 118 -18.02 5.01 -13.73
N LEU A 119 -16.92 5.26 -13.01
CA LEU A 119 -16.03 4.22 -12.48
C LEU A 119 -16.15 4.15 -10.95
N HIS A 120 -16.27 2.94 -10.43
CA HIS A 120 -16.21 2.67 -8.99
C HIS A 120 -15.04 1.71 -8.74
N ILE A 121 -13.96 2.25 -8.19
CA ILE A 121 -12.71 1.54 -7.96
C ILE A 121 -12.60 1.18 -6.48
N ARG A 122 -12.40 -0.11 -6.18
CA ARG A 122 -12.15 -0.62 -4.83
C ARG A 122 -10.86 -1.41 -4.82
N VAL A 123 -9.90 -0.98 -4.00
CA VAL A 123 -8.56 -1.56 -3.94
C VAL A 123 -8.11 -1.80 -2.50
N MET A 124 -7.42 -2.92 -2.29
CA MET A 124 -6.61 -3.19 -1.12
C MET A 124 -5.13 -3.09 -1.51
N CYS A 125 -4.34 -2.32 -0.76
CA CYS A 125 -2.90 -2.19 -0.99
C CYS A 125 -2.15 -2.81 0.19
N LEU A 126 -1.28 -3.79 -0.08
CA LEU A 126 -0.39 -4.34 0.94
C LEU A 126 0.82 -3.41 1.11
N ILE A 127 0.84 -2.70 2.25
CA ILE A 127 1.98 -1.88 2.64
C ILE A 127 2.97 -2.79 3.37
N PHE A 128 4.01 -3.22 2.66
CA PHE A 128 5.20 -3.76 3.32
C PHE A 128 6.00 -2.56 3.83
N PRO A 129 6.19 -2.43 5.15
CA PRO A 129 7.05 -1.38 5.69
C PRO A 129 8.44 -1.60 5.12
N LYS A 130 9.00 -0.58 4.45
CA LYS A 130 10.43 -0.64 4.12
C LYS A 130 11.21 -0.78 5.43
N PRO A 131 12.28 -1.60 5.48
CA PRO A 131 13.20 -1.62 6.60
C PRO A 131 13.61 -0.19 6.94
N VAL A 132 13.20 0.31 8.10
CA VAL A 132 13.58 1.65 8.53
C VAL A 132 14.99 1.53 9.10
N PRO A 133 15.97 2.32 8.61
CA PRO A 133 17.29 2.34 9.22
C PRO A 133 17.17 2.66 10.71
N VAL A 134 17.63 1.76 11.58
CA VAL A 134 17.61 1.99 13.03
C VAL A 134 18.85 2.77 13.41
N LYS A 135 18.66 3.95 14.02
CA LYS A 135 19.76 4.71 14.60
C LYS A 135 20.06 4.17 16.01
N LYS A 136 21.27 3.65 16.20
CA LYS A 136 21.74 3.21 17.52
C LYS A 136 22.28 4.40 18.31
N LEU A 137 21.85 4.52 19.57
CA LEU A 137 22.28 5.55 20.51
C LEU A 137 22.75 4.88 21.80
N GLY A 138 23.86 5.34 22.37
CA GLY A 138 24.43 4.81 23.61
C GLY A 138 25.89 4.37 23.48
N PRO A 139 26.41 3.54 24.41
CA PRO A 139 25.68 2.89 25.51
C PRO A 139 25.15 3.88 26.57
N TRP A 140 24.08 3.48 27.26
CA TRP A 140 23.48 4.25 28.37
C TRP A 140 23.53 3.40 29.63
N GLY A 141 23.99 3.96 30.75
CA GLY A 141 24.14 3.25 32.02
C GLY A 141 25.34 3.76 32.82
N GLY A 142 25.60 3.11 33.96
CA GLY A 142 26.78 3.38 34.78
C GLY A 142 28.06 2.72 34.25
N ASN A 143 29.18 2.90 34.96
CA ASN A 143 30.49 2.37 34.57
C ASN A 143 30.68 0.85 34.80
N GLY A 144 29.61 0.10 35.11
CA GLY A 144 29.66 -1.33 35.41
C GLY A 144 28.66 -2.15 34.59
N GLY A 145 28.80 -3.48 34.63
CA GLY A 145 27.94 -4.42 33.90
C GLY A 145 28.43 -4.74 32.48
N ALA A 146 27.57 -5.41 31.70
CA ALA A 146 27.81 -5.72 30.29
C ALA A 146 26.77 -5.00 29.41
N PRO A 147 27.18 -4.39 28.29
CA PRO A 147 26.24 -3.77 27.36
C PRO A 147 25.36 -4.84 26.72
N TYR A 148 24.06 -4.55 26.59
CA TYR A 148 23.14 -5.36 25.82
C TYR A 148 22.79 -4.66 24.51
N GLU A 149 22.78 -5.42 23.42
CA GLU A 149 22.46 -4.92 22.09
C GLU A 149 21.38 -5.80 21.46
N ILE A 150 20.44 -5.17 20.74
CA ILE A 150 19.44 -5.88 19.96
C ILE A 150 20.12 -6.42 18.70
N ASN A 151 19.93 -7.70 18.41
CA ASN A 151 20.51 -8.37 17.24
C ASN A 151 19.97 -7.77 15.93
N ASP A 152 20.81 -7.75 14.88
CA ASP A 152 20.44 -7.22 13.56
C ASP A 152 19.25 -7.96 12.91
N GLY A 153 19.05 -9.24 13.23
CA GLY A 153 17.88 -10.01 12.77
C GLY A 153 16.57 -9.63 13.47
N GLU A 154 16.61 -8.79 14.49
CA GLU A 154 15.50 -8.45 15.37
C GLU A 154 15.33 -6.93 15.51
N LEU A 155 15.74 -6.17 14.48
CA LEU A 155 15.71 -4.71 14.54
C LEU A 155 14.31 -4.19 14.91
N PRO A 156 14.21 -3.26 15.87
CA PRO A 156 12.94 -2.74 16.33
C PRO A 156 12.29 -1.85 15.27
N ARG A 157 10.97 -1.95 15.14
CA ARG A 157 10.13 -1.04 14.34
C ARG A 157 9.32 -0.10 15.22
N ARG A 158 8.75 -0.60 16.33
CA ARG A 158 7.89 0.19 17.23
C ARG A 158 7.96 -0.35 18.66
N LEU A 159 8.17 0.54 19.64
CA LEU A 159 8.05 0.21 21.05
C LEU A 159 6.57 0.00 21.43
N GLU A 160 6.26 -1.12 22.10
CA GLU A 160 4.90 -1.48 22.53
C GLU A 160 4.71 -1.25 24.03
N SER A 161 5.72 -1.55 24.84
CA SER A 161 5.65 -1.28 26.28
C SER A 161 7.01 -0.97 26.89
N LEU A 162 6.98 -0.21 28.00
CA LEU A 162 8.14 0.06 28.85
C LEU A 162 7.77 -0.24 30.31
N THR A 163 8.59 -1.07 30.94
CA THR A 163 8.51 -1.38 32.37
C THR A 163 9.73 -0.79 33.06
N ILE A 164 9.49 0.06 34.04
CA ILE A 164 10.53 0.63 34.90
C ILE A 164 10.57 -0.17 36.21
N TYR A 165 11.78 -0.48 36.65
CA TYR A 165 12.05 -1.10 37.94
C TYR A 165 12.85 -0.12 38.78
N GLY A 166 12.32 0.24 39.96
CA GLY A 166 12.91 1.24 40.82
C GLY A 166 12.10 1.48 42.10
N ASN A 167 12.74 2.10 43.08
CA ASN A 167 12.08 2.72 44.24
C ASN A 167 12.42 4.22 44.18
N ASP A 168 13.50 4.64 44.86
CA ASP A 168 13.96 6.05 44.89
C ASP A 168 14.67 6.52 43.61
N PHE A 169 15.12 5.58 42.78
CA PHE A 169 15.74 5.84 41.47
C PHE A 169 15.47 4.69 40.49
N ILE A 170 15.65 4.96 39.19
CA ILE A 170 15.52 3.96 38.12
C ILE A 170 16.72 3.02 38.19
N GLN A 171 16.46 1.74 38.44
CA GLN A 171 17.52 0.73 38.56
C GLN A 171 17.62 -0.14 37.31
N THR A 172 16.48 -0.38 36.65
CA THR A 172 16.38 -1.34 35.55
C THR A 172 15.19 -1.03 34.68
N ILE A 173 15.31 -1.38 33.40
CA ILE A 173 14.22 -1.28 32.44
C ILE A 173 14.02 -2.62 31.72
N ALA A 174 12.77 -2.94 31.41
CA ALA A 174 12.40 -3.98 30.45
C ALA A 174 11.41 -3.38 29.46
N PHE A 175 11.37 -3.88 28.24
CA PHE A 175 10.47 -3.34 27.23
C PHE A 175 10.08 -4.39 26.21
N SER A 176 8.97 -4.14 25.53
CA SER A 176 8.55 -4.91 24.36
C SER A 176 8.44 -4.02 23.14
N TYR A 177 8.68 -4.60 21.97
CA TYR A 177 8.62 -3.91 20.69
C TYR A 177 8.19 -4.85 19.58
N THR A 178 7.56 -4.31 18.54
CA THR A 178 7.35 -5.02 17.28
C THR A 178 8.60 -4.83 16.42
N ASP A 179 9.19 -5.91 15.93
CA ASP A 179 10.35 -5.86 15.03
C ASP A 179 9.95 -5.50 13.59
N GLN A 180 10.93 -5.39 12.69
CA GLN A 180 10.70 -5.02 11.30
C GLN A 180 9.89 -6.07 10.51
N VAL A 181 9.84 -7.32 10.95
CA VAL A 181 9.01 -8.38 10.34
C VAL A 181 7.61 -8.48 10.96
N GLY A 182 7.31 -7.66 11.97
CA GLY A 182 6.00 -7.61 12.62
C GLY A 182 5.86 -8.54 13.83
N GLN A 183 6.93 -9.16 14.30
CA GLN A 183 6.91 -10.04 15.48
C GLN A 183 7.13 -9.22 16.76
N ASN A 184 6.36 -9.53 17.80
CA ASN A 184 6.53 -8.92 19.12
C ASN A 184 7.72 -9.56 19.85
N ARG A 185 8.63 -8.73 20.35
CA ARG A 185 9.83 -9.09 21.09
C ARG A 185 9.77 -8.47 22.48
N THR A 186 10.18 -9.21 23.50
CA THR A 186 10.31 -8.72 24.88
C THR A 186 11.76 -8.90 25.32
N VAL A 187 12.37 -7.83 25.83
CA VAL A 187 13.79 -7.82 26.23
C VAL A 187 13.98 -7.16 27.59
N GLY A 188 15.05 -7.57 28.27
CA GLY A 188 15.35 -7.17 29.64
C GLY A 188 14.75 -8.13 30.67
N PRO A 189 14.81 -7.79 31.97
CA PRO A 189 15.32 -6.53 32.52
C PRO A 189 16.82 -6.27 32.30
N TRP A 190 17.20 -5.01 32.02
CA TRP A 190 18.58 -4.54 31.93
C TRP A 190 18.85 -3.43 32.95
N GLY A 191 19.91 -3.58 33.75
CA GLY A 191 20.30 -2.65 34.81
C GLY A 191 20.84 -3.37 36.06
N GLY A 192 20.94 -2.67 37.19
CA GLY A 192 21.50 -3.21 38.44
C GLY A 192 20.49 -4.03 39.27
N ASP A 193 20.94 -5.00 40.09
CA ASP A 193 20.10 -6.04 40.70
C ASP A 193 19.55 -5.79 42.13
N ALA A 194 19.76 -4.59 42.69
CA ALA A 194 19.38 -4.31 44.08
C ALA A 194 17.88 -4.01 44.25
N GLY A 195 17.14 -4.83 45.00
CA GLY A 195 15.84 -4.44 45.59
C GLY A 195 14.83 -3.78 44.64
N LYS A 196 14.66 -4.33 43.44
CA LYS A 196 13.88 -3.71 42.36
C LYS A 196 12.37 -3.90 42.52
N PHE A 197 11.63 -2.84 42.85
CA PHE A 197 10.17 -2.85 42.73
C PHE A 197 9.75 -2.66 41.27
N LYS A 198 8.79 -3.46 40.81
CA LYS A 198 8.28 -3.42 39.43
C LYS A 198 7.10 -2.46 39.34
N HIS A 199 7.24 -1.38 38.60
CA HIS A 199 6.11 -0.50 38.29
C HIS A 199 5.20 -1.12 37.22
N THR A 200 3.97 -0.63 37.17
CA THR A 200 3.00 -1.00 36.12
C THR A 200 3.59 -0.68 34.74
N PRO A 201 3.59 -1.65 33.79
CA PRO A 201 4.08 -1.40 32.44
C PRO A 201 3.27 -0.30 31.75
N ILE A 202 3.98 0.67 31.15
CA ILE A 202 3.39 1.67 30.28
C ILE A 202 3.14 1.00 28.93
N GLN A 203 1.89 0.96 28.49
CA GLN A 203 1.51 0.46 27.17
C GLN A 203 1.38 1.64 26.20
N PHE A 204 2.01 1.54 25.03
CA PHE A 204 1.99 2.60 24.03
C PHE A 204 0.93 2.33 22.96
N GLY A 205 0.14 3.35 22.62
CA GLY A 205 -0.75 3.36 21.47
C GLY A 205 0.00 3.45 20.13
N PRO A 206 -0.66 3.24 18.98
CA PRO A 206 -0.03 3.14 17.65
C PRO A 206 0.87 4.31 17.25
N LEU A 207 0.63 5.50 17.82
CA LEU A 207 1.32 6.75 17.51
C LEU A 207 2.11 7.32 18.71
N GLU A 208 2.17 6.59 19.82
CA GLU A 208 2.90 7.02 21.00
C GLU A 208 4.36 6.57 20.94
N TYR A 209 5.24 7.44 21.45
CA TYR A 209 6.67 7.19 21.47
C TYR A 209 7.28 7.83 22.71
N VAL A 210 8.36 7.23 23.21
CA VAL A 210 9.15 7.78 24.31
C VAL A 210 10.08 8.85 23.76
N LYS A 211 10.03 10.06 24.34
CA LYS A 211 10.98 11.14 24.02
C LYS A 211 12.21 11.08 24.90
N GLU A 212 11.99 10.86 26.19
CA GLU A 212 13.05 10.83 27.20
C GLU A 212 12.63 9.95 28.37
N ILE A 213 13.62 9.34 29.01
CA ILE A 213 13.50 8.70 30.31
C ILE A 213 14.52 9.43 31.20
N TYR A 214 14.05 10.16 32.19
CA TYR A 214 14.90 10.81 33.17
C TYR A 214 14.58 10.29 34.57
N GLY A 215 15.57 10.32 35.44
CA GLY A 215 15.45 9.87 36.82
C GLY A 215 16.67 10.30 37.60
N THR A 216 16.58 10.17 38.92
CA THR A 216 17.73 10.28 39.82
C THR A 216 18.62 9.04 39.67
N THR A 217 19.91 9.19 39.95
CA THR A 217 20.86 8.07 40.09
C THR A 217 21.50 8.18 41.46
N GLY A 218 21.65 7.07 42.19
CA GLY A 218 22.28 7.04 43.50
C GLY A 218 22.54 5.62 43.99
N SER A 219 23.20 5.49 45.14
CA SER A 219 23.32 4.24 45.88
C SER A 219 22.26 4.18 46.98
N TYR A 220 21.61 3.03 47.16
CA TYR A 220 21.28 2.63 48.52
C TYR A 220 22.58 2.14 49.14
N GLY A 221 22.93 2.67 50.31
CA GLY A 221 24.12 2.29 51.05
C GLY A 221 24.21 0.79 51.27
#